data_AF-A0A8B8L9N0-F1
#
_entry.id   AF-A0A8B8L9N0-F1
#
_cell.length_a   1.000
_cell.length_b   1.000
_cell.length_c   1.000
_cell.angle_alpha   90.00
_cell.angle_beta   90.00
_cell.angle_gamma   90.00
#
_symmetry.space_group_name_H-M   'P 1'
#
loop_
_entity.id
_entity.type
_entity.pdbx_description
1 polymer ?
#
loop_
_entity_poly.entity_id
_entity_poly.type
_entity_poly.pdbx_seq_one_letter_code
_entity_poly.pdbx_strand_id
1 'polypeptide(L)'
;MTTKERKIMVGVDASQESMFALFWCITNLIADTPNVKLVLLYVKPPPLLHSFNVAWNMFPSYFVSAVEKHGKDLANSVMERAGNIYKNLHHQYQNGESNWVRRCKVCDMQCGSET
;
A
#
# COMPACT_ATOMS: atom_id res chain seq x y z
N MET A 1 -27.47 15.56 11.99
CA MET A 1 -27.24 14.40 11.12
C MET A 1 -25.80 13.96 11.29
N THR A 2 -25.54 12.76 11.84
CA THR A 2 -24.16 12.27 12.01
C THR A 2 -23.59 11.90 10.65
N THR A 3 -22.62 12.68 10.17
CA THR A 3 -21.90 12.38 8.92
C THR A 3 -21.06 11.12 9.15
N LYS A 4 -21.50 9.98 8.61
CA LYS A 4 -20.69 8.75 8.65
C LYS A 4 -19.39 9.00 7.88
N GLU A 5 -18.26 8.91 8.58
CA GLU A 5 -16.92 8.91 7.98
C GLU A 5 -16.85 7.78 6.93
N ARG A 6 -16.55 8.11 5.67
CA ARG A 6 -16.34 7.12 4.62
C ARG A 6 -14.87 6.71 4.61
N LYS A 7 -14.59 5.43 4.40
CA LYS A 7 -13.23 4.90 4.31
C LYS A 7 -13.03 4.25 2.94
N ILE A 8 -12.03 4.71 2.20
CA ILE A 8 -11.63 4.13 0.91
C ILE A 8 -10.30 3.45 1.11
N MET A 9 -10.22 2.17 0.77
CA MET A 9 -8.97 1.41 0.78
C MET A 9 -8.47 1.24 -0.65
N VAL A 10 -7.22 1.59 -0.90
CA VAL A 10 -6.58 1.45 -2.22
C VAL A 10 -5.39 0.51 -2.08
N GLY A 11 -5.47 -0.60 -2.80
CA GLY A 11 -4.36 -1.53 -2.96
C GLY A 11 -3.31 -0.93 -3.90
N VAL A 12 -2.07 -0.87 -3.44
CA VAL A 12 -0.94 -0.37 -4.23
C VAL A 12 0.16 -1.42 -4.31
N ASP A 13 0.77 -1.56 -5.49
CA ASP A 13 1.96 -2.38 -5.71
C ASP A 13 3.11 -1.52 -6.26
N ALA A 14 4.20 -2.17 -6.71
CA ALA A 14 5.37 -1.47 -7.24
C ALA A 14 5.22 -0.96 -8.68
N SER A 15 4.12 -1.30 -9.36
CA SER A 15 3.86 -1.02 -10.76
C SER A 15 3.54 0.46 -11.00
N GLN A 16 3.71 0.91 -12.25
CA GLN A 16 3.34 2.28 -12.63
C GLN A 16 1.83 2.42 -12.77
N GLU A 17 1.19 1.35 -13.22
CA GLU A 17 -0.25 1.20 -13.41
C GLU A 17 -0.99 1.43 -12.08
N SER A 18 -0.51 0.82 -11.00
CA SER A 18 -1.07 1.01 -9.67
C SER A 18 -0.88 2.43 -9.14
N MET A 19 0.28 3.05 -9.39
CA MET A 19 0.54 4.45 -9.03
C MET A 19 -0.38 5.42 -9.80
N PHE A 20 -0.61 5.15 -11.08
CA PHE A 20 -1.54 5.93 -11.90
C PHE A 20 -2.99 5.75 -11.43
N ALA A 21 -3.40 4.52 -11.10
CA ALA A 21 -4.71 4.25 -10.53
C ALA A 21 -4.90 4.98 -9.20
N LEU A 22 -3.88 5.02 -8.33
CA LEU A 22 -3.91 5.80 -7.10
C LEU A 22 -4.10 7.31 -7.38
N PHE A 23 -3.31 7.87 -8.30
CA PHE A 23 -3.43 9.28 -8.70
C PHE A 23 -4.86 9.60 -9.19
N TRP A 24 -5.41 8.74 -10.04
CA TRP A 24 -6.76 8.88 -10.56
C TRP A 24 -7.82 8.80 -9.46
N CYS A 25 -7.69 7.84 -8.53
CA CYS A 25 -8.59 7.69 -7.38
C CYS A 25 -8.59 8.95 -6.51
N ILE A 26 -7.42 9.52 -6.22
CA ILE A 26 -7.34 10.74 -5.39
C ILE A 26 -8.01 11.91 -6.11
N THR A 27 -7.72 12.10 -7.40
CA THR A 27 -8.19 13.26 -8.16
C THR A 27 -9.69 13.20 -8.51
N ASN A 28 -10.27 12.02 -8.70
CA ASN A 28 -11.67 11.89 -9.17
C ASN A 28 -12.64 11.37 -8.10
N LEU A 29 -12.18 10.57 -7.14
CA LEU A 29 -13.07 9.99 -6.12
C LEU A 29 -12.98 10.75 -4.80
N ILE A 30 -11.77 11.11 -4.37
CA ILE A 30 -11.52 11.64 -3.03
C ILE A 30 -11.69 13.15 -3.00
N ALA A 31 -11.25 13.86 -4.03
CA ALA A 31 -11.36 15.33 -4.12
C ALA A 31 -12.83 15.81 -3.97
N ASP A 32 -13.78 15.09 -4.55
CA ASP A 32 -15.20 15.47 -4.57
C ASP A 32 -16.02 14.91 -3.40
N THR A 33 -15.41 14.05 -2.56
CA THR A 33 -16.16 13.39 -1.48
C THR A 33 -15.76 13.94 -0.11
N PRO A 34 -16.65 14.69 0.58
CA PRO A 34 -16.36 15.19 1.92
C PRO A 34 -16.20 14.03 2.92
N ASN A 35 -15.25 14.17 3.84
CA ASN A 35 -15.05 13.26 4.98
C ASN A 35 -14.69 11.80 4.59
N VAL A 36 -13.76 11.63 3.63
CA VAL A 36 -13.22 10.34 3.16
C VAL A 36 -11.81 10.04 3.70
N LYS A 37 -11.69 9.07 4.58
CA LYS A 37 -10.38 8.57 4.99
C LYS A 37 -9.81 7.58 3.99
N LEU A 38 -8.68 7.94 3.37
CA LEU A 38 -7.90 7.05 2.52
C LEU A 38 -7.02 6.12 3.35
N VAL A 39 -7.06 4.82 3.04
CA VAL A 39 -6.18 3.79 3.59
C VAL A 39 -5.41 3.15 2.44
N LEU A 40 -4.08 3.27 2.48
CA LEU A 40 -3.20 2.62 1.51
C LEU A 40 -2.83 1.22 2.01
N LEU A 41 -2.99 0.22 1.15
CA LEU A 41 -2.64 -1.17 1.42
C LEU A 41 -1.61 -1.63 0.41
N TYR A 42 -0.42 -2.01 0.87
CA TYR A 42 0.56 -2.73 0.06
C TYR A 42 0.46 -4.22 0.37
N VAL A 43 0.36 -5.04 -0.66
CA VAL A 43 0.40 -6.50 -0.54
C VAL A 43 1.81 -6.97 -0.87
N LYS A 44 2.50 -7.54 0.12
CA LYS A 44 3.80 -8.16 -0.10
C LYS A 44 3.59 -9.44 -0.93
N PRO A 45 4.19 -9.55 -2.13
CA PRO A 45 4.08 -10.78 -2.89
C PRO A 45 4.75 -11.92 -2.10
N PRO A 46 4.17 -13.13 -2.13
CA PRO A 46 4.81 -14.29 -1.55
C PRO A 46 6.19 -14.46 -2.18
N PRO A 47 7.22 -14.87 -1.40
CA PRO A 47 8.55 -15.12 -1.94
C PRO A 47 8.47 -16.03 -3.17
N LEU A 48 9.20 -15.70 -4.24
CA LEU A 48 9.24 -16.50 -5.49
C LEU A 48 9.64 -17.97 -5.26
N LEU A 49 10.21 -18.25 -4.10
CA LEU A 49 10.58 -19.59 -3.64
C LEU A 49 9.38 -20.43 -3.18
N HIS A 50 8.16 -19.92 -3.16
CA HIS A 50 6.95 -20.71 -2.88
C HIS A 50 6.72 -21.85 -3.88
N SER A 51 7.28 -21.79 -5.09
CA SER A 51 7.29 -22.93 -6.02
C SER A 51 8.20 -24.08 -5.53
N PHE A 52 9.24 -23.74 -4.77
CA PHE A 52 9.99 -24.69 -3.96
C PHE A 52 9.25 -24.88 -2.62
N ASN A 53 8.20 -25.71 -2.63
CA ASN A 53 7.59 -26.26 -1.41
C ASN A 53 8.61 -27.11 -0.59
N VAL A 54 9.83 -27.27 -1.12
CA VAL A 54 10.97 -27.91 -0.46
C VAL A 54 11.68 -26.88 0.41
N ALA A 55 11.26 -26.83 1.67
CA ALA A 55 11.91 -26.19 2.81
C ALA A 55 12.61 -24.84 2.53
N TRP A 56 11.88 -23.73 2.69
CA TRP A 56 12.46 -22.41 3.00
C TRP A 56 13.57 -22.48 4.07
N ASN A 57 13.47 -23.44 4.98
CA ASN A 57 14.46 -23.81 6.01
C ASN A 57 15.78 -24.41 5.49
N MET A 58 15.88 -24.81 4.22
CA MET A 58 17.13 -25.31 3.61
C MET A 58 18.03 -24.18 3.11
N PHE A 59 17.50 -22.96 2.99
CA PHE A 59 18.31 -21.82 2.61
C PHE A 59 19.14 -21.32 3.80
N PRO A 60 20.39 -20.88 3.56
CA PRO A 60 21.17 -20.19 4.58
C PRO A 60 20.41 -19.00 5.17
N SER A 61 20.55 -18.77 6.48
CA SER A 61 19.85 -17.71 7.20
C SER A 61 20.10 -16.32 6.58
N TYR A 62 21.32 -16.05 6.10
CA TYR A 62 21.65 -14.78 5.45
C TYR A 62 20.82 -14.51 4.19
N PHE A 63 20.47 -15.56 3.44
CA PHE A 63 19.69 -15.44 2.21
C PHE A 63 18.22 -15.18 2.54
N VAL A 64 17.67 -15.91 3.51
CA VAL A 64 16.32 -15.69 4.05
C VAL A 64 16.17 -14.24 4.54
N SER A 65 17.10 -13.76 5.37
CA SER A 65 17.08 -12.38 5.87
C SER A 65 17.24 -11.34 4.76
N ALA A 66 18.03 -11.63 3.72
CA ALA A 66 18.18 -10.72 2.59
C ALA A 66 16.88 -10.59 1.77
N VAL A 67 16.17 -11.70 1.52
CA VAL A 67 14.88 -11.71 0.82
C VAL A 67 13.81 -10.99 1.63
N GLU A 68 13.75 -11.22 2.95
CA GLU A 68 12.83 -10.52 3.83
C GLU A 68 13.09 -9.02 3.88
N LYS A 69 14.37 -8.63 4.00
CA LYS A 69 14.80 -7.23 3.95
C LYS A 69 14.40 -6.59 2.63
N HIS A 70 14.68 -7.24 1.51
CA HIS A 70 14.30 -6.73 0.18
C HIS A 70 12.79 -6.50 0.07
N GLY A 71 11.97 -7.45 0.53
CA GLY A 71 10.51 -7.29 0.52
C GLY A 71 10.03 -6.12 1.38
N LYS A 72 10.66 -5.88 2.53
CA LYS A 72 10.38 -4.74 3.41
C LYS A 72 10.80 -3.41 2.79
N ASP A 73 12.00 -3.36 2.21
CA ASP A 73 12.53 -2.16 1.55
C ASP A 73 11.65 -1.78 0.34
N LEU A 74 11.20 -2.78 -0.43
CA LEU A 74 10.25 -2.58 -1.53
C LEU A 74 8.91 -2.02 -1.03
N ALA A 75 8.33 -2.61 0.02
CA ALA A 75 7.10 -2.12 0.62
C ALA A 75 7.23 -0.65 1.06
N ASN A 76 8.33 -0.32 1.75
CA ASN A 76 8.60 1.05 2.18
C ASN A 76 8.72 2.02 1.00
N SER A 77 9.44 1.63 -0.06
CA SER A 77 9.59 2.44 -1.28
C SER A 77 8.26 2.68 -1.99
N VAL A 78 7.39 1.65 -2.07
CA VAL A 78 6.04 1.79 -2.65
C VAL A 78 5.19 2.75 -1.84
N MET A 79 5.17 2.58 -0.52
CA MET A 79 4.37 3.43 0.37
C MET A 79 4.87 4.87 0.40
N GLU A 80 6.18 5.09 0.28
CA GLU A 80 6.77 6.41 0.12
C GLU A 80 6.32 7.08 -1.19
N ARG A 81 6.42 6.37 -2.33
CA ARG A 81 5.99 6.88 -3.64
C ARG A 81 4.49 7.22 -3.63
N ALA A 82 3.65 6.32 -3.13
CA ALA A 82 2.21 6.55 -2.99
C ALA A 82 1.91 7.75 -2.07
N GLY A 83 2.64 7.88 -0.96
CA GLY A 83 2.54 9.01 -0.05
C GLY A 83 2.96 10.35 -0.69
N ASN A 84 3.95 10.34 -1.58
CA ASN A 84 4.39 11.53 -2.29
C ASN A 84 3.37 11.99 -3.35
N ILE A 85 2.72 11.07 -4.06
CA ILE A 85 1.60 11.41 -4.98
C ILE A 85 0.52 12.17 -4.20
N TYR A 86 0.13 11.65 -3.04
CA TYR A 86 -0.84 12.29 -2.16
C TYR A 86 -0.40 13.70 -1.71
N LYS A 87 0.83 13.84 -1.20
CA LYS A 87 1.35 15.15 -0.73
C LYS A 87 1.43 16.17 -1.85
N ASN A 88 1.86 15.76 -3.04
CA ASN A 88 1.99 16.65 -4.20
C ASN A 88 0.63 17.16 -4.65
N LEU A 89 -0.38 16.27 -4.69
CA LEU A 89 -1.76 16.67 -4.95
C LEU A 89 -2.28 17.61 -3.85
N HIS A 90 -2.05 17.28 -2.57
CA HIS A 90 -2.45 18.17 -1.47
C HIS A 90 -1.83 19.56 -1.55
N HIS A 91 -0.54 19.66 -1.91
CA HIS A 91 0.14 20.95 -2.10
C HIS A 91 -0.40 21.72 -3.32
N GLN A 92 -0.85 21.03 -4.37
CA GLN A 92 -1.55 21.66 -5.49
C GLN A 92 -2.98 22.11 -5.14
N TYR A 93 -3.62 21.47 -4.15
CA TYR A 93 -4.99 21.74 -3.71
C TYR A 93 -5.11 22.60 -2.43
N GLN A 94 -4.00 22.92 -1.73
CA GLN A 94 -3.99 23.73 -0.51
C GLN A 94 -4.18 25.24 -0.76
N ASN A 95 -5.31 25.56 -1.38
CA ASN A 95 -6.14 26.73 -1.06
C ASN A 95 -7.39 26.34 -0.23
N GLY A 96 -7.51 25.12 0.30
CA GLY A 96 -8.63 24.72 1.16
C GLY A 96 -8.29 23.60 2.17
N GLU A 97 -8.56 23.84 3.44
CA GLU A 97 -8.28 22.93 4.56
C GLU A 97 -9.04 21.60 4.47
N SER A 98 -8.34 20.48 4.64
CA SER A 98 -8.94 19.21 5.08
C SER A 98 -7.93 18.33 5.83
N ASN A 99 -8.39 17.80 6.98
CA ASN A 99 -7.62 17.03 7.95
C ASN A 99 -7.69 15.54 7.62
N TRP A 100 -6.57 14.94 7.21
CA TRP A 100 -6.51 13.54 6.79
C TRP A 100 -5.50 12.73 7.64
N VAL A 101 -6.02 11.79 8.44
CA VAL A 101 -5.22 10.96 9.36
C VAL A 101 -4.63 9.75 8.65
N ARG A 102 -3.29 9.75 8.51
CA ARG A 102 -2.50 8.63 7.98
C ARG A 102 -2.63 7.39 8.88
N ARG A 103 -3.12 6.27 8.33
CA ARG A 103 -2.88 4.93 8.90
C ARG A 103 -2.47 3.98 7.78
N CYS A 104 -1.17 3.69 7.72
CA CYS A 104 -0.58 2.65 6.88
C CYS A 104 -0.68 1.32 7.63
N LYS A 105 -1.24 0.29 7.00
CA LYS A 105 -1.20 -1.09 7.52
C LYS A 105 -0.64 -1.97 6.41
N VAL A 106 0.61 -2.41 6.57
CA VAL A 106 1.15 -3.50 5.76
C VAL A 106 0.51 -4.76 6.30
N CYS A 107 -0.30 -5.43 5.47
CA CYS A 107 -0.89 -6.72 5.82
C CYS A 107 -0.08 -7.81 5.11
N ASP A 108 0.59 -8.68 5.86
CA ASP A 108 1.02 -9.97 5.34
C ASP A 108 -0.24 -10.82 5.19
N MET A 109 -0.87 -10.75 4.01
CA MET A 109 -1.98 -11.65 3.68
C MET A 109 -1.38 -13.01 3.36
N GLN A 110 -1.24 -13.86 4.38
CA GLN A 110 -0.93 -15.26 4.18
C GLN A 110 -2.09 -15.87 3.38
N CYS A 111 -1.82 -16.24 2.13
CA CYS A 111 -2.76 -17.03 1.34
C CYS A 111 -2.85 -18.39 2.03
N GLY A 112 -3.94 -18.62 2.77
CA GLY A 112 -4.17 -19.92 3.41
C GLY A 112 -4.29 -20.98 2.32
N SER A 113 -3.34 -21.91 2.28
CA SER A 113 -3.52 -23.15 1.54
C SER A 113 -4.48 -24.02 2.36
N GLU A 114 -5.75 -24.04 1.98
CA GLU A 114 -6.66 -25.11 2.35
C GLU A 114 -6.20 -26.39 1.65
N THR A 115 -5.69 -27.35 2.43
CA THR A 115 -5.72 -28.79 2.11
C THR A 115 -5.83 -29.58 3.41
#